data_AF-A0A923RV05-F1
#
_entry.id   AF-A0A923RV05-F1
#
_cell.length_a   1.000
_cell.length_b   1.000
_cell.length_c   1.000
_cell.angle_alpha   90.00
_cell.angle_beta   90.00
_cell.angle_gamma   90.00
#
_symmetry.space_group_name_H-M   'P 1'
#
loop_
_entity.id
_entity.type
_entity.pdbx_description
1 polymer ?
#
loop_
_entity_poly.entity_id
_entity_poly.type
_entity_poly.pdbx_seq_one_letter_code
_entity_poly.pdbx_strand_id
1 'polypeptide(L)'
;MMQGFYMLALQRARRQRRIALAACILALACAFFAARAYFAPSAVAANAPLEPYVAYDAGGTLAVSRGGETVLYTEIDTRSLPQADREALGAGVVLPDAEALAKLLEDYSS
;
A
#
# COMPACT_ATOMS: atom_id res chain seq x y z
N MET A 1 10.44 -22.30 65.32
CA MET A 1 9.76 -21.06 64.88
C MET A 1 10.34 -20.39 63.62
N MET A 2 11.40 -20.91 62.97
CA MET A 2 12.04 -20.27 61.80
C MET A 2 11.50 -20.70 60.41
N GLN A 3 10.62 -21.71 60.33
CA GLN A 3 10.20 -22.29 59.04
C GLN A 3 9.14 -21.45 58.29
N GLY A 4 8.34 -20.64 59.00
CA GLY A 4 7.27 -19.82 58.39
C GLY A 4 7.78 -18.66 57.53
N PHE A 5 8.89 -18.04 57.91
CA PHE A 5 9.49 -16.92 57.16
C PHE A 5 10.07 -17.37 55.82
N TYR A 6 10.62 -18.58 55.75
CA TYR A 6 11.18 -19.15 54.52
C TYR A 6 10.11 -19.45 53.48
N MET A 7 8.93 -19.93 53.89
CA MET A 7 7.80 -20.14 52.97
C MET A 7 7.28 -18.84 52.37
N LEU A 8 7.23 -17.75 53.15
CA LEU A 8 6.78 -16.44 52.66
C LEU A 8 7.80 -15.80 51.69
N ALA A 9 9.10 -15.97 51.95
CA ALA A 9 10.16 -15.52 51.05
C ALA A 9 10.11 -16.25 49.69
N LEU A 10 9.89 -17.57 49.70
CA LEU A 10 9.73 -18.36 48.48
C LEU A 10 8.46 -18.00 47.69
N GLN A 11 7.36 -17.67 48.37
CA GLN A 11 6.13 -17.21 47.71
C GLN A 11 6.28 -15.82 47.06
N ARG A 12 6.97 -14.88 47.72
CA ARG A 12 7.29 -13.56 47.14
C ARG A 12 8.18 -13.71 45.90
N ALA A 13 9.22 -14.55 45.97
CA ALA A 13 10.09 -14.82 44.83
C ALA A 13 9.31 -15.42 43.63
N ARG A 14 8.35 -16.32 43.88
CA ARG A 14 7.49 -16.88 42.83
C ARG A 14 6.52 -15.84 42.25
N ARG A 15 5.92 -14.98 43.07
CA ARG A 15 5.06 -13.88 42.59
C ARG A 15 5.83 -12.85 41.77
N GLN A 16 7.02 -12.46 42.23
CA GLN A 16 7.90 -11.54 41.50
C GLN A 16 8.32 -12.12 40.15
N ARG A 17 8.66 -13.41 40.09
CA ARG A 17 8.93 -14.10 38.81
C ARG A 17 7.73 -14.08 37.86
N ARG A 18 6.51 -14.29 38.36
CA ARG A 18 5.30 -14.22 37.52
C ARG A 18 5.06 -12.82 36.98
N ILE A 19 5.26 -11.79 37.79
CA ILE A 19 5.12 -10.39 37.37
C ILE A 19 6.18 -10.02 36.33
N ALA A 20 7.44 -10.44 36.54
CA ALA A 20 8.52 -10.22 35.59
C ALA A 20 8.27 -10.93 34.25
N LEU A 21 7.77 -12.17 34.28
CA LEU A 21 7.38 -12.90 33.07
C LEU A 21 6.22 -12.23 32.34
N ALA A 22 5.20 -11.77 33.05
CA ALA A 22 4.08 -11.04 32.45
C ALA A 22 4.54 -9.73 31.80
N ALA A 23 5.45 -8.99 32.45
CA ALA A 23 6.06 -7.79 31.88
C ALA A 23 6.88 -8.09 30.62
N CYS A 24 7.66 -9.18 30.60
CA CYS A 24 8.38 -9.62 29.41
C CYS A 24 7.43 -9.97 28.26
N ILE A 25 6.34 -10.70 28.53
CA ILE A 25 5.35 -11.06 27.49
C ILE A 25 4.70 -9.78 26.93
N LEU A 26 4.34 -8.83 27.79
CA LEU A 26 3.75 -7.56 27.35
C LEU A 26 4.74 -6.74 26.49
N ALA A 27 6.01 -6.68 26.91
CA ALA A 27 7.05 -5.98 26.16
C ALA A 27 7.28 -6.60 24.77
N LEU A 28 7.27 -7.94 24.68
CA LEU A 28 7.36 -8.64 23.40
C LEU A 28 6.14 -8.38 22.51
N ALA A 29 4.94 -8.33 23.08
CA ALA A 29 3.72 -8.00 22.33
C ALA A 29 3.76 -6.57 21.79
N CYS A 30 4.20 -5.59 22.59
CA CYS A 30 4.40 -4.21 22.15
C CYS A 30 5.46 -4.10 21.05
N ALA A 31 6.60 -4.78 21.20
CA ALA A 31 7.65 -4.79 20.19
C ALA A 31 7.18 -5.42 18.88
N PHE A 32 6.43 -6.52 18.94
CA PHE A 32 5.85 -7.17 17.77
C PHE A 32 4.84 -6.27 17.06
N PHE A 33 3.97 -5.59 17.83
CA PHE A 33 2.98 -4.68 17.26
C PHE A 33 3.64 -3.45 16.63
N ALA A 34 4.65 -2.88 17.28
CA ALA A 34 5.44 -1.78 16.72
C ALA A 34 6.13 -2.20 15.43
N ALA A 35 6.77 -3.38 15.40
CA ALA A 35 7.36 -3.92 14.17
C ALA A 35 6.31 -4.09 13.07
N ARG A 36 5.12 -4.63 13.39
CA ARG A 36 4.02 -4.77 12.41
C ARG A 36 3.54 -3.41 11.87
N ALA A 37 3.55 -2.36 12.69
CA ALA A 37 3.23 -1.00 12.24
C ALA A 37 4.34 -0.41 11.36
N TYR A 38 5.61 -0.66 11.67
CA TYR A 38 6.75 -0.23 10.84
C TYR A 38 6.83 -0.96 9.50
N PHE A 39 6.46 -2.24 9.47
CA PHE A 39 6.41 -3.06 8.25
C PHE A 39 5.04 -2.99 7.54
N ALA A 40 4.09 -2.22 8.06
CA ALA A 40 2.87 -1.94 7.31
C ALA A 40 3.27 -1.07 6.11
N PRO A 41 2.96 -1.48 4.86
CA PRO A 41 3.15 -0.60 3.72
C PRO A 41 2.42 0.71 4.02
N SER A 42 3.07 1.84 3.73
CA SER A 42 2.47 3.16 3.90
C SER A 42 1.08 3.12 3.29
N ALA A 43 0.05 3.33 4.11
CA ALA A 43 -1.31 3.50 3.62
C ALA A 43 -1.25 4.75 2.72
N VAL A 44 -1.16 4.53 1.40
CA VAL A 44 -1.33 5.58 0.41
C VAL A 44 -2.69 6.17 0.72
N ALA A 45 -2.68 7.41 1.20
CA ALA A 45 -3.89 8.10 1.59
C ALA A 45 -4.84 8.07 0.38
N ALA A 46 -6.03 7.49 0.55
CA ALA A 46 -7.10 7.51 -0.44
C ALA A 46 -7.58 8.93 -0.81
N ASN A 47 -6.96 9.97 -0.22
CA ASN A 47 -7.25 11.39 -0.39
C ASN A 47 -6.10 12.16 -1.06
N ALA A 48 -5.15 11.50 -1.74
CA ALA A 48 -4.27 12.22 -2.66
C ALA A 48 -5.15 12.95 -3.69
N PRO A 49 -4.89 14.23 -4.01
CA PRO A 49 -5.66 14.95 -5.02
C PRO A 49 -5.76 14.05 -6.25
N LEU A 50 -6.99 13.76 -6.68
CA LEU A 50 -7.29 12.97 -7.87
C LEU A 50 -6.87 13.80 -9.09
N GLU A 51 -5.56 13.94 -9.27
CA GLU A 51 -5.04 14.40 -10.54
C GLU A 51 -5.51 13.39 -11.59
N PRO A 52 -6.25 13.87 -12.60
CA PRO A 52 -6.86 13.01 -13.57
C PRO A 52 -5.78 12.26 -14.34
N TYR A 53 -6.06 11.01 -14.69
CA TYR A 53 -5.21 10.24 -15.58
C TYR A 53 -5.34 10.82 -16.98
N VAL A 54 -4.23 10.98 -17.69
CA VAL A 54 -4.25 11.43 -19.08
C VAL A 54 -3.57 10.37 -19.92
N ALA A 55 -4.36 9.67 -20.74
CA ALA A 55 -3.84 8.71 -21.71
C ALA A 55 -3.45 9.45 -22.99
N TYR A 56 -2.24 9.21 -23.47
CA TYR A 56 -1.70 9.87 -24.66
C TYR A 56 -0.81 8.91 -25.46
N ASP A 57 -0.60 9.26 -26.73
CA ASP A 57 0.30 8.51 -27.60
C ASP A 57 1.75 8.96 -27.39
N ALA A 58 2.62 8.05 -26.94
CA ALA A 58 4.04 8.26 -26.77
C ALA A 58 4.84 7.68 -27.96
N GLY A 59 4.51 8.11 -29.19
CA GLY A 59 5.27 7.78 -30.40
C GLY A 59 4.95 6.41 -31.01
N GLY A 60 3.74 5.89 -30.79
CA GLY A 60 3.32 4.55 -31.20
C GLY A 60 3.02 3.63 -30.04
N THR A 61 3.01 4.12 -28.80
CA THR A 61 2.76 3.31 -27.61
C THR A 61 1.91 4.10 -26.64
N LEU A 62 0.87 3.47 -26.10
CA LEU A 62 -0.05 4.13 -25.19
C LEU A 62 0.63 4.34 -23.83
N ALA A 63 0.73 5.60 -23.45
CA ALA A 63 1.28 6.03 -22.17
C ALA A 63 0.21 6.76 -21.35
N VAL A 64 0.32 6.66 -20.03
CA VAL A 64 -0.60 7.31 -19.09
C VAL A 64 0.22 8.22 -18.20
N SER A 65 -0.15 9.50 -18.17
CA SER A 65 0.38 10.47 -17.24
C SER A 65 -0.61 10.80 -16.14
N ARG A 66 -0.09 11.22 -14.98
CA ARG A 66 -0.86 11.74 -13.86
C ARG A 66 -0.07 12.90 -13.27
N GLY A 67 -0.69 14.07 -13.14
CA GLY A 67 0.02 15.25 -12.64
C GLY A 67 1.14 15.77 -13.55
N GLY A 68 1.16 15.37 -14.83
CA GLY A 68 2.24 15.70 -15.76
C GLY A 68 3.43 14.74 -15.72
N GLU A 69 3.42 13.72 -14.86
CA GLU A 69 4.42 12.65 -14.87
C GLU A 69 3.85 11.38 -15.50
N THR A 70 4.64 10.67 -16.32
CA THR A 70 4.22 9.39 -16.89
C THR A 70 4.29 8.31 -15.83
N VAL A 71 3.12 7.74 -15.49
CA VAL A 71 2.98 6.73 -14.44
C VAL A 71 2.96 5.33 -15.04
N LEU A 72 2.50 5.17 -16.28
CA LEU A 72 2.38 3.87 -16.92
C LEU A 72 2.76 3.95 -18.40
N TYR A 73 3.62 3.02 -18.82
CA TYR A 73 3.80 2.66 -20.22
C TYR A 73 3.14 1.31 -20.44
N THR A 74 2.24 1.24 -21.40
CA THR A 74 1.58 0.00 -21.79
C THR A 74 2.28 -0.60 -23.00
N GLU A 75 2.03 -1.87 -23.31
CA GLU A 75 2.54 -2.51 -24.53
C GLU A 75 1.60 -2.33 -25.74
N ILE A 76 0.53 -1.54 -25.57
CA ILE A 76 -0.47 -1.31 -26.61
C ILE A 76 0.11 -0.39 -27.68
N ASP A 77 0.22 -0.90 -28.91
CA ASP A 77 0.63 -0.12 -30.08
C ASP A 77 -0.53 0.77 -30.53
N THR A 78 -0.36 2.09 -30.43
CA THR A 78 -1.42 3.04 -30.82
C THR A 78 -1.68 3.05 -32.32
N ARG A 79 -0.77 2.50 -33.14
CA ARG A 79 -0.93 2.45 -34.60
C ARG A 79 -1.93 1.38 -35.04
N SER A 80 -2.14 0.34 -34.23
CA SER A 80 -3.18 -0.67 -34.49
C SER A 80 -4.58 -0.16 -34.14
N LEU A 81 -4.68 0.93 -33.35
CA LEU A 81 -5.95 1.50 -32.94
C LEU A 81 -6.69 2.21 -34.08
N PRO A 82 -8.04 2.29 -34.02
CA PRO A 82 -8.84 3.07 -34.94
C PRO A 82 -8.42 4.53 -35.00
N GLN A 83 -8.65 5.18 -36.15
CA GLN A 83 -8.24 6.57 -36.35
C GLN A 83 -8.86 7.55 -35.33
N ALA A 84 -10.12 7.33 -34.95
CA ALA A 84 -10.80 8.13 -33.94
C ALA A 84 -10.09 8.07 -32.57
N ASP A 85 -9.62 6.89 -32.17
CA ASP A 85 -8.90 6.70 -30.90
C ASP A 85 -7.50 7.31 -30.95
N ARG A 86 -6.80 7.19 -32.08
CA ARG A 86 -5.49 7.85 -32.27
C ARG A 86 -5.59 9.37 -32.17
N GLU A 87 -6.64 9.96 -32.73
CA GLU A 87 -6.90 11.39 -32.64
C GLU A 87 -7.22 11.81 -31.20
N ALA A 88 -8.01 11.00 -30.48
CA ALA A 88 -8.31 11.23 -29.06
C ALA A 88 -7.05 11.15 -28.19
N LEU A 89 -6.18 10.16 -28.41
CA LEU A 89 -4.90 10.01 -27.71
C LEU A 89 -3.91 11.12 -28.06
N GLY A 90 -3.94 11.63 -29.29
CA GLY A 90 -3.16 12.80 -29.70
C GLY A 90 -3.61 14.09 -29.01
N ALA A 91 -4.91 14.21 -28.70
CA ALA A 91 -5.46 15.32 -27.92
C ALA A 91 -5.24 15.16 -26.39
N GLY A 92 -4.93 13.95 -25.93
CA GLY A 92 -4.80 13.59 -24.51
C GLY A 92 -6.16 13.29 -23.90
N VAL A 93 -6.45 12.00 -23.68
CA VAL A 93 -7.72 11.54 -23.11
C VAL A 93 -7.68 11.69 -21.60
N VAL A 94 -8.47 12.61 -21.07
CA VAL A 94 -8.60 12.85 -19.63
C VAL A 94 -9.57 11.84 -19.03
N LEU A 95 -9.06 11.01 -18.13
CA LEU A 95 -9.75 9.94 -17.43
C LEU A 95 -9.85 10.33 -15.95
N PRO A 96 -11.08 10.44 -15.40
CA PRO A 96 -11.28 10.92 -14.04
C PRO A 96 -10.76 9.94 -12.99
N ASP A 97 -10.85 8.64 -13.27
CA ASP A 97 -10.62 7.56 -12.31
C ASP A 97 -9.85 6.39 -12.92
N ALA A 98 -9.28 5.55 -12.04
CA ALA A 98 -8.57 4.34 -12.44
C ALA A 98 -9.47 3.30 -13.14
N GLU A 99 -10.77 3.30 -12.85
CA GLU A 99 -11.74 2.39 -13.51
C GLU A 99 -11.99 2.79 -14.97
N ALA A 100 -12.10 4.09 -15.24
CA ALA A 100 -12.19 4.61 -16.60
C ALA A 100 -10.91 4.30 -17.40
N LEU A 101 -9.74 4.41 -16.75
CA LEU A 101 -8.48 4.00 -17.34
C LEU A 101 -8.44 2.50 -17.64
N ALA A 102 -8.80 1.65 -16.69
CA ALA A 102 -8.80 0.20 -16.88
C ALA A 102 -9.72 -0.21 -18.02
N LYS A 103 -10.90 0.41 -18.12
CA LYS A 103 -11.85 0.16 -19.21
C LYS A 103 -11.28 0.55 -20.57
N LEU A 104 -10.65 1.73 -20.68
CA LEU A 104 -10.00 2.17 -21.91
C LEU A 104 -8.86 1.22 -22.32
N LEU A 105 -8.07 0.74 -21.35
CA LEU A 105 -7.01 -0.23 -21.60
C LEU A 105 -7.56 -1.59 -22.05
N GLU A 106 -8.67 -2.03 -21.47
CA GLU A 106 -9.37 -3.26 -21.88
C GLU A 106 -9.87 -3.14 -23.32
N ASP A 107 -10.54 -2.03 -23.65
CA ASP A 107 -11.07 -1.75 -25.00
C ASP A 107 -9.96 -1.73 -26.07
N TYR A 108 -8.76 -1.26 -25.73
CA TYR A 108 -7.60 -1.18 -26.63
C TYR A 108 -6.71 -2.43 -26.63
N SER A 109 -6.92 -3.35 -25.69
CA SER A 109 -6.23 -4.64 -25.63
C SER A 109 -6.92 -5.76 -26.41
N SER A 110 -8.18 -5.53 -26.82
CA SER A 110 -8.99 -6.47 -27.60
C SER A 110 -8.67 -6.46 -29.10
#